data_AF-A0A2S5J7K8-F1
#
_entry.id   AF-A0A2S5J7K8-F1
#
_cell.length_a   1.000
_cell.length_b   1.000
_cell.length_c   1.000
_cell.angle_alpha   90.00
_cell.angle_beta   90.00
_cell.angle_gamma   90.00
#
_symmetry.space_group_name_H-M   'P 1'
#
loop_
_entity.id
_entity.type
_entity.pdbx_description
1 polymer ?
#
loop_
_entity_poly.entity_id
_entity_poly.type
_entity_poly.pdbx_seq_one_letter_code
_entity_poly.pdbx_strand_id
1 'polypeptide(L)'
;MSESHIGRRSFLKLAALGAGSTLAFGKENDTIRTATNEEIKNPFPGSKKVRTICSICSAGCGIEAEVKDGVWIRQDMAIDHPISQGSHCCKGIDQIDLTKSKQRIKYPMKKVNGKWERISWETAINEIADKMLEIRKEDGPDCVEFLGSAKFSNEQAFYFRKFAAFWGTNNIDHVARI
;
A
#
# COMPACT_ATOMS: atom_id res chain seq x y z
N MET A 1 -31.59 24.71 34.20
CA MET A 1 -31.27 24.84 32.76
C MET A 1 -32.58 25.08 32.05
N SER A 2 -32.78 26.28 31.50
CA SER A 2 -34.04 26.68 30.82
C SER A 2 -34.12 25.98 29.46
N GLU A 3 -35.13 25.12 29.26
CA GLU A 3 -35.51 24.62 27.95
C GLU A 3 -36.10 25.76 27.13
N SER A 4 -35.31 26.31 26.22
CA SER A 4 -35.78 27.31 25.28
C SER A 4 -36.61 26.61 24.19
N HIS A 5 -37.92 26.54 24.38
CA HIS A 5 -38.85 26.11 23.34
C HIS A 5 -38.90 27.16 22.21
N ILE A 6 -38.09 26.95 21.16
CA ILE A 6 -38.17 27.76 19.94
C ILE A 6 -39.46 27.37 19.19
N GLY A 7 -40.43 28.28 19.15
CA GLY A 7 -41.67 28.07 18.40
C GLY A 7 -41.41 27.92 16.90
N ARG A 8 -42.21 27.07 16.21
CA ARG A 8 -42.07 26.76 14.77
C ARG A 8 -41.95 28.01 13.88
N ARG A 9 -42.69 29.08 14.20
CA ARG A 9 -42.62 30.36 13.46
C ARG A 9 -41.28 31.09 13.67
N SER A 10 -40.72 31.04 14.87
CA SER A 10 -39.40 31.59 15.16
C SER A 10 -38.30 30.75 14.52
N PHE A 11 -38.45 29.42 14.50
CA PHE A 11 -37.57 28.52 13.75
C PHE A 11 -37.57 28.83 12.25
N LEU A 12 -38.75 28.99 11.63
CA LEU A 12 -38.84 29.32 10.20
C LEU A 12 -38.26 30.71 9.89
N LYS A 13 -38.43 31.70 10.77
CA LYS A 13 -37.80 33.01 10.62
C LYS A 13 -36.27 32.93 10.75
N LEU A 14 -35.77 32.18 11.72
CA LEU A 14 -34.33 31.93 11.91
C LEU A 14 -33.74 31.15 10.72
N ALA A 15 -34.44 30.14 10.22
CA ALA A 15 -34.02 29.37 9.04
C ALA A 15 -34.01 30.23 7.77
N ALA A 16 -35.01 31.10 7.58
CA ALA A 16 -35.04 32.04 6.46
C ALA A 16 -33.90 33.07 6.53
N LEU A 17 -33.59 33.58 7.74
CA LEU A 17 -32.44 34.46 7.97
C LEU A 17 -31.09 33.74 7.74
N GLY A 18 -30.97 32.47 8.18
CA GLY A 18 -29.79 31.64 7.95
C GLY A 18 -29.57 31.27 6.48
N ALA A 19 -30.64 31.01 5.73
CA ALA A 19 -30.56 30.80 4.29
C ALA A 19 -30.10 32.08 3.56
N GLY A 20 -30.61 33.25 3.97
CA GLY A 20 -30.21 34.55 3.42
C GLY A 20 -28.75 34.90 3.71
N SER A 21 -28.25 34.63 4.92
CA SER A 21 -26.85 34.88 5.26
C SER A 21 -25.88 33.96 4.50
N THR A 22 -26.26 32.72 4.21
CA THR A 22 -25.45 31.80 3.40
C THR A 22 -25.34 32.27 1.94
N LEU A 23 -26.38 32.91 1.40
CA LEU A 23 -26.34 33.51 0.05
C LEU A 23 -25.52 34.80 0.00
N ALA A 24 -25.55 35.61 1.08
CA ALA A 24 -24.84 36.89 1.16
C ALA A 24 -23.34 36.74 1.48
N PHE A 25 -22.95 35.72 2.28
CA PHE A 25 -21.58 35.52 2.75
C PHE A 25 -20.93 34.20 2.31
N GLY A 26 -21.69 33.26 1.74
CA GLY A 26 -21.18 31.95 1.32
C GLY A 26 -20.65 31.90 -0.13
N LYS A 27 -20.85 32.98 -0.91
CA LYS A 27 -20.46 33.00 -2.34
C LYS A 27 -18.99 33.39 -2.56
N GLU A 28 -18.37 34.04 -1.59
CA GLU A 28 -16.97 34.46 -1.64
C GLU A 28 -16.21 33.83 -0.45
N ASN A 29 -15.95 32.54 -0.55
CA ASN A 29 -14.93 31.92 0.27
C ASN A 29 -13.67 31.81 -0.60
N ASP A 30 -12.79 32.81 -0.55
CA ASP A 30 -11.53 32.89 -1.31
C ASP A 30 -10.58 31.70 -1.06
N THR A 31 -10.92 30.83 -0.12
CA THR A 31 -10.19 29.58 0.14
C THR A 31 -10.54 28.44 -0.82
N ILE A 32 -11.63 28.54 -1.60
CA ILE A 32 -12.08 27.51 -2.54
C ILE A 32 -12.27 28.12 -3.92
N ARG A 33 -11.33 27.84 -4.83
CA ARG A 33 -11.47 28.19 -6.25
C ARG A 33 -12.19 27.08 -7.03
N THR A 34 -12.91 27.45 -8.09
CA THR A 34 -13.41 26.47 -9.07
C THR A 34 -12.24 25.86 -9.84
N ALA A 35 -12.23 24.53 -9.97
CA ALA A 35 -11.25 23.84 -10.79
C ALA A 35 -11.44 24.20 -12.27
N THR A 36 -10.34 24.42 -12.98
CA THR A 36 -10.37 24.62 -14.43
C THR A 36 -10.74 23.32 -15.14
N ASN A 37 -11.24 23.42 -16.37
CA ASN A 37 -11.55 22.24 -17.18
C ASN A 37 -10.33 21.35 -17.43
N GLU A 38 -9.12 21.93 -17.46
CA GLU A 38 -7.88 21.18 -17.62
C GLU A 38 -7.54 20.37 -16.37
N GLU A 39 -7.70 20.95 -15.18
CA GLU A 39 -7.46 20.26 -13.91
C GLU A 39 -8.44 19.12 -13.66
N ILE A 40 -9.67 19.24 -14.15
CA ILE A 40 -10.65 18.15 -14.08
C ILE A 40 -10.26 17.01 -15.03
N LYS A 41 -9.80 17.33 -16.24
CA LYS A 41 -9.41 16.33 -17.25
C LYS A 41 -8.08 15.65 -16.90
N ASN A 42 -7.15 16.39 -16.32
CA ASN A 42 -5.81 15.91 -15.97
C ASN A 42 -5.50 16.28 -14.51
N PRO A 43 -6.09 15.58 -13.54
CA PRO A 43 -5.92 15.88 -12.12
C PRO A 43 -4.47 15.66 -11.64
N PHE A 44 -3.67 14.88 -12.39
CA PHE A 44 -2.28 14.60 -12.05
C PHE A 44 -1.34 14.86 -13.23
N PRO A 45 -1.05 16.13 -13.55
CA PRO A 45 -0.14 16.45 -14.65
C PRO A 45 1.22 15.79 -14.47
N GLY A 46 1.72 15.15 -15.54
CA GLY A 46 2.97 14.41 -15.55
C GLY A 46 2.89 12.98 -14.99
N SER A 47 1.71 12.50 -14.60
CA SER A 47 1.52 11.09 -14.28
C SER A 47 1.53 10.22 -15.55
N LYS A 48 1.83 8.93 -15.37
CA LYS A 48 1.72 7.90 -16.41
C LYS A 48 0.91 6.72 -15.89
N LYS A 49 0.14 6.10 -16.79
CA LYS A 49 -0.57 4.85 -16.51
C LYS A 49 0.36 3.67 -16.78
N VAL A 50 0.45 2.75 -15.83
CA VAL A 50 1.29 1.55 -15.87
C VAL A 50 0.41 0.35 -15.53
N ARG A 51 0.44 -0.69 -16.36
CA ARG A 51 -0.31 -1.91 -16.07
C ARG A 51 0.44 -2.79 -15.09
N THR A 52 -0.29 -3.35 -14.14
CA THR A 52 0.23 -4.31 -13.16
C THR A 52 -0.87 -5.30 -12.77
N ILE A 53 -0.51 -6.30 -11.96
CA ILE A 53 -1.41 -7.35 -11.49
C ILE A 53 -1.64 -7.20 -9.98
N CYS A 54 -2.88 -7.44 -9.56
CA CYS A 54 -3.24 -7.53 -8.16
C CYS A 54 -2.48 -8.68 -7.48
N SER A 55 -1.75 -8.38 -6.41
CA SER A 55 -0.89 -9.31 -5.66
C SER A 55 -1.56 -9.89 -4.42
N ILE A 56 -2.87 -9.68 -4.25
CA ILE A 56 -3.59 -10.09 -3.05
C ILE A 56 -3.94 -11.57 -3.05
N CYS A 57 -4.59 -12.09 -4.09
CA CYS A 57 -4.98 -13.49 -4.22
C CYS A 57 -4.56 -14.04 -5.60
N SER A 58 -4.88 -15.31 -5.86
CA SER A 58 -4.54 -15.99 -7.11
C SER A 58 -5.42 -15.64 -8.31
N ALA A 59 -6.42 -14.76 -8.16
CA ALA A 59 -7.31 -14.39 -9.26
C ALA A 59 -6.59 -13.59 -10.38
N GLY A 60 -5.52 -12.88 -10.03
CA GLY A 60 -4.70 -12.15 -11.00
C GLY A 60 -5.42 -11.01 -11.71
N CYS A 61 -6.27 -10.25 -11.01
CA CYS A 61 -6.97 -9.11 -11.59
C CYS A 61 -6.00 -8.02 -12.10
N GLY A 62 -6.35 -7.36 -13.20
CA GLY A 62 -5.52 -6.31 -13.80
C GLY A 62 -5.77 -4.93 -13.17
N ILE A 63 -4.67 -4.24 -12.86
CA ILE A 63 -4.64 -2.89 -12.31
C ILE A 63 -4.04 -1.93 -13.35
N GLU A 64 -4.67 -0.76 -13.51
CA GLU A 64 -4.07 0.39 -14.16
C GLU A 64 -3.55 1.36 -13.08
N ALA A 65 -2.26 1.27 -12.78
CA ALA A 65 -1.60 2.11 -11.77
C ALA A 65 -1.22 3.46 -12.37
N GLU A 66 -1.61 4.55 -11.72
CA GLU A 66 -1.18 5.89 -12.06
C GLU A 66 0.04 6.27 -11.22
N VAL A 67 1.16 6.52 -11.91
CA VAL A 67 2.47 6.75 -11.31
C VAL A 67 2.96 8.15 -11.69
N LYS A 68 3.37 8.92 -10.68
CA LYS A 68 3.97 10.25 -10.85
C LYS A 68 5.28 10.30 -10.07
N ASP A 69 6.36 10.74 -10.71
CA ASP A 69 7.69 10.85 -10.08
C ASP A 69 8.16 9.55 -9.39
N GLY A 70 7.82 8.39 -9.99
CA GLY A 70 8.14 7.07 -9.45
C GLY A 70 7.25 6.62 -8.29
N VAL A 71 6.28 7.42 -7.87
CA VAL A 71 5.33 7.11 -6.78
C VAL A 71 4.00 6.66 -7.36
N TRP A 72 3.48 5.54 -6.85
CA TRP A 72 2.13 5.09 -7.16
C TRP A 72 1.10 5.94 -6.42
N ILE A 73 0.39 6.82 -7.14
CA ILE A 73 -0.47 7.85 -6.56
C ILE A 73 -1.96 7.48 -6.60
N ARG A 74 -2.40 6.80 -7.65
CA ARG A 74 -3.79 6.36 -7.83
C ARG A 74 -3.80 5.01 -8.54
N GLN A 75 -4.87 4.25 -8.41
CA GLN A 75 -5.09 3.08 -9.25
C GLN A 75 -6.51 3.10 -9.81
N ASP A 76 -6.67 2.52 -10.99
CA ASP A 76 -7.95 2.16 -11.58
C ASP A 76 -7.94 0.69 -12.00
N MET A 77 -9.08 0.19 -12.46
CA MET A 77 -9.24 -1.17 -12.95
C MET A 77 -8.82 -1.24 -14.42
N ALA A 78 -8.03 -2.25 -14.78
CA ALA A 78 -7.77 -2.52 -16.19
C ALA A 78 -9.03 -3.11 -16.84
N ILE A 79 -9.81 -2.25 -17.52
CA ILE A 79 -11.12 -2.60 -18.10
C ILE A 79 -11.00 -3.72 -19.14
N ASP A 80 -9.90 -3.72 -19.90
CA ASP A 80 -9.62 -4.68 -20.95
C ASP A 80 -8.95 -5.98 -20.46
N HIS A 81 -8.73 -6.14 -19.15
CA HIS A 81 -8.09 -7.33 -18.62
C HIS A 81 -9.02 -8.57 -18.76
N PRO A 82 -8.57 -9.69 -19.36
CA PRO A 82 -9.45 -10.77 -19.79
C PRO A 82 -10.17 -11.48 -18.64
N ILE A 83 -9.55 -11.53 -17.46
CA ILE A 83 -10.10 -12.21 -16.28
C ILE A 83 -11.04 -11.30 -15.49
N SER A 84 -10.59 -10.07 -15.23
CA SER A 84 -11.29 -9.16 -14.32
C SER A 84 -12.27 -8.24 -15.04
N GLN A 85 -12.06 -7.95 -16.32
CA GLN A 85 -12.94 -7.10 -17.15
C GLN A 85 -13.34 -5.80 -16.45
N GLY A 86 -12.35 -5.12 -15.84
CA GLY A 86 -12.60 -3.90 -15.08
C GLY A 86 -13.21 -4.10 -13.69
N SER A 87 -13.28 -5.32 -13.15
CA SER A 87 -13.80 -5.60 -11.80
C SER A 87 -12.69 -5.81 -10.78
N HIS A 88 -12.87 -5.28 -9.57
CA HIS A 88 -12.05 -5.59 -8.40
C HIS A 88 -12.90 -5.82 -7.15
N CYS A 89 -12.42 -6.70 -6.25
CA CYS A 89 -12.94 -6.78 -4.90
C CYS A 89 -12.33 -5.69 -4.01
N CYS A 90 -12.88 -5.49 -2.80
CA CYS A 90 -12.38 -4.52 -1.82
C CYS A 90 -10.86 -4.60 -1.60
N LYS A 91 -10.33 -5.81 -1.42
CA LYS A 91 -8.89 -6.01 -1.19
C LYS A 91 -8.03 -5.56 -2.37
N GLY A 92 -8.52 -5.76 -3.60
CA GLY A 92 -7.80 -5.39 -4.81
C GLY A 92 -7.80 -3.88 -5.02
N ILE A 93 -8.94 -3.23 -4.78
CA ILE A 93 -9.07 -1.75 -4.86
C ILE A 93 -8.13 -1.07 -3.86
N ASP A 94 -8.00 -1.62 -2.66
CA ASP A 94 -7.20 -1.03 -1.58
C ASP A 94 -5.71 -1.44 -1.62
N GLN A 95 -5.25 -2.18 -2.63
CA GLN A 95 -3.86 -2.67 -2.67
C GLN A 95 -2.82 -1.53 -2.63
N ILE A 96 -3.14 -0.38 -3.24
CA ILE A 96 -2.26 0.80 -3.21
C ILE A 96 -1.95 1.26 -1.78
N ASP A 97 -2.87 1.06 -0.83
CA ASP A 97 -2.70 1.49 0.56
C ASP A 97 -1.63 0.70 1.30
N LEU A 98 -1.33 -0.54 0.87
CA LEU A 98 -0.19 -1.30 1.41
C LEU A 98 1.13 -0.58 1.19
N THR A 99 1.26 0.14 0.07
CA THR A 99 2.48 0.89 -0.27
C THR A 99 2.58 2.22 0.51
N LYS A 100 1.44 2.79 0.88
CA LYS A 100 1.28 4.08 1.57
C LYS A 100 1.07 3.96 3.08
N SER A 101 0.92 2.73 3.60
CA SER A 101 0.64 2.48 5.01
C SER A 101 1.68 3.12 5.94
N LYS A 102 1.20 3.75 7.00
CA LYS A 102 2.04 4.29 8.09
C LYS A 102 2.81 3.18 8.83
N GLN A 103 2.32 1.95 8.76
CA GLN A 103 2.94 0.78 9.40
C GLN A 103 3.98 0.09 8.50
N ARG A 104 4.16 0.56 7.25
CA ARG A 104 5.14 -0.04 6.34
C ARG A 104 6.55 0.12 6.90
N ILE A 105 7.26 -1.01 7.02
CA ILE A 105 8.67 -1.04 7.42
C ILE A 105 9.50 -0.42 6.27
N LYS A 106 10.25 0.64 6.59
CA LYS A 106 11.02 1.43 5.61
C LYS A 106 12.52 1.15 5.63
N TYR A 107 13.02 0.55 6.71
CA TYR A 107 14.44 0.35 6.96
C TYR A 107 14.66 -1.03 7.58
N PRO A 108 15.86 -1.63 7.40
CA PRO A 108 16.27 -2.76 8.21
C PRO A 108 16.22 -2.44 9.70
N MET A 109 15.71 -3.37 10.50
CA MET A 109 15.54 -3.22 11.95
C MET A 109 16.19 -4.39 12.67
N LYS A 110 16.86 -4.12 13.80
CA LYS A 110 17.45 -5.11 14.69
C LYS A 110 16.83 -5.00 16.07
N LYS A 111 16.57 -6.13 16.73
CA LYS A 111 16.06 -6.13 18.10
C LYS A 111 17.23 -6.17 19.08
N VAL A 112 17.41 -5.11 19.85
CA VAL A 112 18.46 -4.95 20.87
C VAL A 112 17.79 -4.71 22.21
N ASN A 113 18.08 -5.55 23.22
CA ASN A 113 17.51 -5.44 24.56
C ASN A 113 15.97 -5.26 24.59
N GLY A 114 15.29 -6.01 23.71
CA GLY A 114 13.82 -5.98 23.60
C GLY A 114 13.24 -4.86 22.73
N LYS A 115 14.05 -3.90 22.26
CA LYS A 115 13.61 -2.75 21.44
C LYS A 115 14.09 -2.88 20.01
N TRP A 116 13.29 -2.37 19.05
CA TRP A 116 13.66 -2.32 17.65
C TRP A 116 14.46 -1.06 17.34
N GLU A 117 15.64 -1.24 16.78
CA GLU A 117 16.57 -0.19 16.38
C GLU A 117 16.81 -0.25 14.88
N ARG A 118 16.85 0.90 14.22
CA ARG A 118 17.14 1.00 12.78
C ARG A 118 18.63 0.75 12.56
N ILE A 119 18.95 -0.07 11.56
CA ILE A 119 20.32 -0.31 11.10
C ILE A 119 20.46 -0.04 9.59
N SER A 120 21.70 0.00 9.09
CA SER A 120 21.97 0.12 7.66
C SER A 120 21.74 -1.23 6.96
N TRP A 121 21.56 -1.19 5.64
CA TRP A 121 21.50 -2.42 4.83
C TRP A 121 22.82 -3.21 4.88
N GLU A 122 23.95 -2.52 4.86
CA GLU A 122 25.28 -3.14 4.95
C GLU A 122 25.45 -3.90 6.27
N THR A 123 25.12 -3.27 7.41
CA THR A 123 25.17 -3.93 8.72
C THR A 123 24.21 -5.12 8.78
N ALA A 124 22.99 -4.97 8.26
CA ALA A 124 22.01 -6.06 8.27
C ALA A 124 22.50 -7.27 7.47
N ILE A 125 23.00 -7.05 6.26
CA ILE A 125 23.47 -8.13 5.37
C ILE A 125 24.71 -8.80 5.95
N ASN A 126 25.70 -8.03 6.41
CA ASN A 126 26.94 -8.60 6.96
C ASN A 126 26.68 -9.40 8.23
N GLU A 127 25.93 -8.86 9.20
CA GLU A 127 25.63 -9.58 10.45
C GLU A 127 24.83 -10.87 10.20
N ILE A 128 23.88 -10.87 9.26
CA ILE A 128 23.12 -12.07 8.90
C ILE A 128 24.04 -13.09 8.22
N ALA A 129 24.84 -12.65 7.25
CA ALA A 129 25.74 -13.52 6.50
C ALA A 129 26.80 -14.17 7.40
N ASP A 130 27.44 -13.38 8.27
CA ASP A 130 28.47 -13.86 9.19
C ASP A 130 27.92 -14.94 10.12
N LYS A 131 26.74 -14.70 10.72
CA LYS A 131 26.07 -15.68 11.57
C LYS A 131 25.65 -16.94 10.81
N MET A 132 25.10 -16.77 9.61
CA MET A 132 24.73 -17.91 8.78
C MET A 132 25.97 -18.78 8.45
N LEU A 133 27.10 -18.15 8.12
CA LEU A 133 28.35 -18.85 7.80
C LEU A 133 28.98 -19.53 9.02
N GLU A 134 28.89 -18.92 10.20
CA GLU A 134 29.33 -19.50 11.47
C GLU A 134 28.55 -20.80 11.76
N ILE A 135 27.22 -20.73 11.80
CA ILE A 135 26.35 -21.88 12.07
C ILE A 135 26.57 -22.97 11.00
N ARG A 136 26.73 -22.59 9.73
CA ARG A 136 27.04 -23.55 8.66
C ARG A 136 28.34 -24.31 8.90
N LYS A 137 29.38 -23.64 9.43
CA LYS A 137 30.67 -24.24 9.70
C LYS A 137 30.59 -25.23 10.85
N GLU A 138 29.76 -24.94 11.85
CA GLU A 138 29.59 -25.77 13.06
C GLU A 138 28.65 -26.96 12.81
N ASP A 139 27.48 -26.72 12.23
CA ASP A 139 26.38 -27.69 12.14
C ASP A 139 26.08 -28.20 10.72
N GLY A 140 26.79 -27.70 9.70
CA GLY A 140 26.54 -28.02 8.30
C GLY A 140 25.40 -27.20 7.67
N PRO A 141 25.09 -27.40 6.37
CA PRO A 141 24.13 -26.55 5.66
C PRO A 141 22.65 -26.80 6.04
N ASP A 142 22.32 -28.00 6.51
CA ASP A 142 20.94 -28.40 6.84
C ASP A 142 20.43 -27.82 8.17
N CYS A 143 21.26 -27.08 8.91
CA CYS A 143 20.84 -26.35 10.12
C CYS A 143 19.95 -25.12 9.83
N VAL A 144 19.86 -24.69 8.56
CA VAL A 144 19.06 -23.52 8.14
C VAL A 144 17.87 -23.99 7.30
N GLU A 145 16.68 -23.49 7.65
CA GLU A 145 15.48 -23.64 6.85
C GLU A 145 15.12 -22.31 6.14
N PHE A 146 14.85 -22.39 4.84
CA PHE A 146 14.45 -21.25 4.03
C PHE A 146 12.93 -21.25 3.82
N LEU A 147 12.23 -20.31 4.44
CA LEU A 147 10.79 -20.16 4.28
C LEU A 147 10.47 -19.08 3.24
N GLY A 148 10.01 -19.52 2.08
CA GLY A 148 9.65 -18.67 0.95
C GLY A 148 8.18 -18.26 0.97
N SER A 149 7.80 -17.45 -0.03
CA SER A 149 6.40 -17.01 -0.14
C SER A 149 5.87 -17.09 -1.56
N ALA A 150 4.59 -17.47 -1.68
CA ALA A 150 3.80 -17.30 -2.91
C ALA A 150 3.51 -15.82 -3.25
N LYS A 151 4.05 -14.88 -2.45
CA LYS A 151 4.03 -13.44 -2.72
C LYS A 151 5.21 -12.94 -3.54
N PHE A 152 6.19 -13.80 -3.80
CA PHE A 152 7.28 -13.49 -4.73
C PHE A 152 6.77 -13.43 -6.17
N SER A 153 7.48 -12.68 -7.02
CA SER A 153 7.39 -12.92 -8.47
C SER A 153 7.94 -14.31 -8.81
N ASN A 154 7.60 -14.84 -9.98
CA ASN A 154 8.09 -16.17 -10.39
C ASN A 154 9.63 -16.22 -10.47
N GLU A 155 10.26 -15.14 -10.91
CA GLU A 155 11.71 -15.00 -10.98
C GLU A 155 12.33 -14.96 -9.57
N GLN A 156 11.70 -14.23 -8.65
CA GLN A 156 12.14 -14.18 -7.26
C GLN A 156 11.99 -15.54 -6.56
N ALA A 157 10.90 -16.27 -6.80
CA ALA A 157 10.71 -17.62 -6.30
C ALA A 157 11.79 -18.58 -6.83
N PHE A 158 12.15 -18.45 -8.12
CA PHE A 158 13.26 -19.19 -8.71
C PHE A 158 14.60 -18.85 -8.04
N TYR A 159 14.91 -17.56 -7.85
CA TYR A 159 16.13 -17.14 -7.16
C TYR A 159 16.18 -17.63 -5.72
N PHE A 160 15.05 -17.60 -5.00
CA PHE A 160 14.97 -18.10 -3.62
C PHE A 160 15.27 -19.60 -3.55
N ARG A 161 14.71 -20.40 -4.47
CA ARG A 161 15.01 -21.83 -4.56
C ARG A 161 16.49 -22.09 -4.92
N LYS A 162 17.06 -21.30 -5.83
CA LYS A 162 18.48 -21.39 -6.21
C LYS A 162 19.40 -20.98 -5.07
N PHE A 163 19.03 -19.98 -4.29
CA PHE A 163 19.77 -19.57 -3.10
C PHE A 163 19.89 -20.72 -2.09
N ALA A 164 18.79 -21.39 -1.75
CA ALA A 164 18.82 -22.58 -0.88
C ALA A 164 19.66 -23.73 -1.49
N ALA A 165 19.60 -23.92 -2.82
CA ALA A 165 20.41 -24.93 -3.50
C ALA A 165 21.93 -24.63 -3.41
N PHE A 166 22.32 -23.38 -3.62
CA PHE A 166 23.73 -22.95 -3.47
C PHE A 166 24.18 -22.90 -2.02
N TRP A 167 23.24 -22.65 -1.09
CA TRP A 167 23.47 -22.90 0.33
C TRP A 167 23.75 -24.39 0.59
N GLY A 168 23.24 -25.31 -0.23
CA GLY A 168 23.51 -26.74 -0.11
C GLY A 168 22.55 -27.46 0.85
N THR A 169 21.33 -26.94 1.02
CA THR A 169 20.27 -27.60 1.76
C THR A 169 19.02 -27.81 0.90
N ASN A 170 18.22 -28.81 1.28
CA ASN A 170 16.85 -28.99 0.78
C ASN A 170 15.78 -28.57 1.79
N ASN A 171 16.17 -28.00 2.93
CA ASN A 171 15.26 -27.44 3.93
C ASN A 171 14.69 -26.11 3.42
N ILE A 172 13.69 -26.22 2.55
CA ILE A 172 12.98 -25.11 1.96
C ILE A 172 11.49 -25.43 1.92
N ASP A 173 10.68 -24.51 2.43
CA ASP A 173 9.23 -24.64 2.38
C ASP A 173 8.53 -23.30 2.13
N HIS A 174 7.22 -23.35 1.86
CA HIS A 174 6.40 -22.16 1.69
C HIS A 174 4.91 -22.46 1.91
N VAL A 175 4.09 -21.42 1.78
CA VAL A 175 2.64 -21.43 2.03
C VAL A 175 1.83 -22.51 1.30
N ALA A 176 2.33 -23.17 0.24
CA ALA A 176 1.57 -24.24 -0.42
C ALA A 176 1.71 -25.62 0.25
N ARG A 177 2.48 -25.75 1.35
CA ARG A 177 2.65 -27.02 2.08
C ARG A 177 1.34 -27.60 2.64
N ILE A 178 0.32 -26.76 2.83
CA ILE A 178 -0.97 -27.07 3.51
C ILE A 178 -0.80 -27.24 5.01
#